data_AF-A0A6G7YJZ0-F1
#
_entry.id   AF-A0A6G7YJZ0-F1
#
_cell.length_a   1.000
_cell.length_b   1.000
_cell.length_c   1.000
_cell.angle_alpha   90.00
_cell.angle_beta   90.00
_cell.angle_gamma   90.00
#
_symmetry.space_group_name_H-M   'P 1'
#
loop_
_entity.id
_entity.type
_entity.pdbx_description
1 polymer ?
#
loop_
_entity_poly.entity_id
_entity_poly.type
_entity_poly.pdbx_seq_one_letter_code
_entity_poly.pdbx_strand_id
1 'polypeptide(L)'
;MPSPFESLPASLKKVAQAVVGAPNVFHAARDAGASASAAADVMAASAAAVQIASSATDGTPGLQNAVRHFIWQAYIAGRHGVAVAQAVADAHEAGRDTPHDTRIDQHNNEVGRAYGAANSATIGRGSITDALQALVPVAKEKWASDELIWVKPR
;
A
#
# COMPACT_ATOMS: atom_id res chain seq x y z
N MET A 1 -1.05 -18.23 27.62
CA MET A 1 -0.03 -18.74 26.68
C MET A 1 0.62 -17.53 26.03
N PRO A 2 1.96 -17.42 26.02
CA PRO A 2 2.61 -16.31 25.32
C PRO A 2 2.42 -16.48 23.80
N SER A 3 2.19 -15.37 23.11
CA SER A 3 1.95 -15.33 21.67
C SER A 3 3.24 -15.70 20.92
N PRO A 4 3.19 -16.51 19.84
CA PRO A 4 4.38 -16.98 19.11
C PRO A 4 5.17 -15.87 18.40
N PHE A 5 4.80 -14.61 18.59
CA PHE A 5 5.39 -13.43 17.94
C PHE A 5 6.23 -12.56 18.88
N GLU A 6 6.39 -12.92 20.16
CA GLU A 6 7.08 -12.07 21.15
C GLU A 6 8.57 -11.86 20.85
N SER A 7 9.24 -12.82 20.20
CA SER A 7 10.70 -12.85 20.00
C SER A 7 11.21 -12.42 18.61
N LEU A 8 10.35 -11.91 17.73
CA LEU A 8 10.80 -11.49 16.40
C LEU A 8 11.47 -10.09 16.43
N PRO A 9 12.61 -9.89 15.73
CA PRO A 9 13.23 -8.58 15.58
C PRO A 9 12.26 -7.60 14.92
N ALA A 10 12.37 -6.30 15.25
CA ALA A 10 11.41 -5.27 14.83
C ALA A 10 11.20 -5.19 13.30
N SER A 11 12.21 -5.55 12.51
CA SER A 11 12.14 -5.67 11.05
C SER A 11 11.21 -6.80 10.61
N LEU A 12 11.27 -7.97 11.26
CA LEU A 12 10.40 -9.11 10.99
C LEU A 12 8.99 -8.91 11.55
N LYS A 13 8.79 -8.13 12.62
CA LYS A 13 7.46 -7.72 13.08
C LYS A 13 6.76 -6.80 12.07
N LYS A 14 7.49 -5.87 11.42
CA LYS A 14 6.96 -5.03 10.34
C LYS A 14 6.64 -5.82 9.08
N VAL A 15 7.50 -6.76 8.70
CA VAL A 15 7.24 -7.69 7.58
C VAL A 15 6.06 -8.61 7.90
N ALA A 16 5.98 -9.13 9.12
CA ALA A 16 4.85 -9.94 9.58
C ALA A 16 3.55 -9.12 9.62
N GLN A 17 3.55 -7.87 10.09
CA GLN A 17 2.36 -7.00 10.04
C GLN A 17 1.92 -6.64 8.61
N ALA A 18 2.86 -6.54 7.66
CA ALA A 18 2.54 -6.46 6.23
C ALA A 18 1.95 -7.77 5.68
N VAL A 19 2.22 -8.91 6.34
CA VAL A 19 1.74 -10.26 5.99
C VAL A 19 0.48 -10.67 6.77
N VAL A 20 0.17 -10.06 7.91
CA VAL A 20 -0.99 -10.40 8.77
C VAL A 20 -2.33 -10.09 8.08
N GLY A 21 -2.36 -9.22 7.06
CA GLY A 21 -3.52 -9.00 6.18
C GLY A 21 -3.54 -9.86 4.91
N ALA A 22 -2.54 -10.71 4.67
CA ALA A 22 -2.30 -11.36 3.37
C ALA A 22 -3.46 -12.23 2.84
N PRO A 23 -4.13 -13.08 3.65
CA PRO A 23 -5.27 -13.85 3.16
C PRO A 23 -6.46 -12.95 2.82
N ASN A 24 -6.70 -11.92 3.63
CA ASN A 24 -7.84 -11.02 3.46
C ASN A 24 -7.67 -10.14 2.22
N VAL A 25 -6.46 -9.64 1.96
CA VAL A 25 -6.14 -8.85 0.76
C VAL A 25 -6.28 -9.68 -0.51
N PHE A 26 -5.80 -10.93 -0.50
CA PHE A 26 -5.97 -11.82 -1.65
C PHE A 26 -7.45 -12.11 -1.93
N HIS A 27 -8.23 -12.48 -0.89
CA HIS A 27 -9.66 -12.74 -1.05
C HIS A 27 -10.42 -11.49 -1.50
N ALA A 28 -10.15 -10.32 -0.91
CA ALA A 28 -10.79 -9.07 -1.32
C ALA A 28 -10.54 -8.72 -2.78
N ALA A 29 -9.32 -8.95 -3.28
CA ALA A 29 -9.03 -8.77 -4.70
C ALA A 29 -9.85 -9.74 -5.57
N ARG A 30 -9.95 -11.02 -5.16
CA ARG A 30 -10.73 -12.05 -5.87
C ARG A 30 -12.22 -11.73 -5.90
N ASP A 31 -12.77 -11.30 -4.77
CA ASP A 31 -14.18 -10.93 -4.61
C ASP A 31 -14.53 -9.67 -5.42
N ALA A 32 -13.57 -8.76 -5.58
CA ALA A 32 -13.67 -7.61 -6.49
C ALA A 32 -13.49 -7.95 -7.98
N GLY A 33 -13.32 -9.23 -8.33
CA GLY A 33 -13.26 -9.72 -9.70
C GLY A 33 -11.85 -9.90 -10.28
N ALA A 34 -10.78 -9.68 -9.50
CA ALA A 34 -9.42 -9.96 -9.95
C ALA A 34 -9.20 -11.46 -10.16
N SER A 35 -8.44 -11.87 -11.17
CA SER A 35 -8.01 -13.28 -11.31
C SER A 35 -7.09 -13.71 -10.16
N ALA A 36 -6.79 -15.02 -10.04
CA ALA A 36 -5.82 -15.50 -9.06
C ALA A 36 -4.40 -14.91 -9.28
N SER A 37 -3.98 -14.75 -10.54
CA SER A 37 -2.70 -14.12 -10.86
C SER A 37 -2.68 -12.63 -10.54
N ALA A 38 -3.78 -11.91 -10.81
CA ALA A 38 -3.91 -10.51 -10.44
C ALA A 38 -3.93 -10.31 -8.92
N ALA A 39 -4.62 -11.18 -8.18
CA ALA A 39 -4.60 -11.15 -6.71
C ALA A 39 -3.20 -11.47 -6.14
N ALA A 40 -2.45 -12.38 -6.76
CA ALA A 40 -1.04 -12.62 -6.39
C ALA A 40 -0.14 -11.42 -6.71
N ASP A 41 -0.39 -10.73 -7.83
CA ASP A 41 0.32 -9.50 -8.20
C ASP A 41 0.06 -8.36 -7.20
N VAL A 42 -1.18 -8.19 -6.74
CA VAL A 42 -1.56 -7.26 -5.65
C VAL A 42 -0.77 -7.53 -4.38
N MET A 43 -0.64 -8.81 -3.99
CA MET A 43 0.12 -9.25 -2.82
C MET A 43 1.61 -8.94 -2.95
N ALA A 44 2.19 -9.24 -4.11
CA ALA A 44 3.58 -8.92 -4.42
C ALA A 44 3.82 -7.40 -4.42
N ALA A 45 2.90 -6.62 -4.97
CA ALA A 45 2.97 -5.16 -4.98
C ALA A 45 2.91 -4.57 -3.56
N SER A 46 2.12 -5.15 -2.65
CA SER A 46 2.08 -4.72 -1.24
C SER A 46 3.45 -4.88 -0.57
N ALA A 47 4.07 -6.05 -0.73
CA ALA A 47 5.42 -6.32 -0.19
C ALA A 47 6.49 -5.41 -0.82
N ALA A 48 6.45 -5.23 -2.13
CA ALA A 48 7.39 -4.36 -2.85
C ALA A 48 7.23 -2.88 -2.43
N ALA A 49 5.99 -2.41 -2.25
CA ALA A 49 5.73 -1.02 -1.83
C ALA A 49 6.31 -0.72 -0.44
N VAL A 50 6.27 -1.67 0.50
CA VAL A 50 6.92 -1.53 1.81
C VAL A 50 8.42 -1.32 1.66
N GLN A 51 9.08 -2.17 0.86
CA GLN A 51 10.52 -2.11 0.64
C GLN A 51 10.93 -0.82 -0.06
N ILE A 52 10.25 -0.48 -1.17
CA ILE A 52 10.53 0.72 -1.96
C ILE A 52 10.32 1.99 -1.14
N ALA A 53 9.20 2.11 -0.41
CA ALA A 53 8.97 3.28 0.45
C ALA A 53 10.01 3.40 1.56
N SER A 54 10.47 2.27 2.13
CA SER A 54 11.54 2.27 3.14
C SER A 54 12.87 2.75 2.57
N SER A 55 13.22 2.36 1.34
CA SER A 55 14.49 2.75 0.71
C SER A 55 14.45 4.16 0.10
N ALA A 56 13.26 4.63 -0.28
CA ALA A 56 13.07 5.92 -0.95
C ALA A 56 12.97 7.12 0.01
N THR A 57 12.82 6.88 1.31
CA THR A 57 12.57 7.92 2.32
C THR A 57 13.71 7.97 3.34
N ASP A 58 13.80 9.07 4.08
CA ASP A 58 14.82 9.29 5.11
C ASP A 58 14.53 8.57 6.44
N GLY A 59 13.54 7.67 6.44
CA GLY A 59 13.06 6.99 7.63
C GLY A 59 12.02 7.78 8.43
N THR A 60 11.62 8.98 8.00
CA THR A 60 10.50 9.72 8.60
C THR A 60 9.23 8.86 8.52
N PRO A 61 8.64 8.42 9.65
CA PRO A 61 7.56 7.43 9.62
C PRO A 61 6.34 7.87 8.80
N GLY A 62 5.98 9.15 8.88
CA GLY A 62 4.84 9.69 8.14
C GLY A 62 5.04 9.71 6.64
N LEU A 63 6.21 10.18 6.19
CA LEU A 63 6.56 10.19 4.77
C LEU A 63 6.63 8.76 4.22
N GLN A 64 7.28 7.84 4.94
CA GLN A 64 7.36 6.43 4.54
C GLN A 64 5.96 5.82 4.38
N ASN A 65 5.07 6.08 5.35
CA ASN A 65 3.72 5.55 5.34
C ASN A 65 2.90 6.12 4.18
N ALA A 66 2.91 7.45 4.01
CA ALA A 66 2.22 8.14 2.93
C ALA A 66 2.68 7.65 1.54
N VAL A 67 4.00 7.57 1.32
CA VAL A 67 4.57 7.07 0.06
C VAL A 67 4.14 5.61 -0.18
N ARG A 68 4.21 4.74 0.84
CA ARG A 68 3.79 3.33 0.71
C ARG A 68 2.34 3.21 0.25
N HIS A 69 1.42 3.89 0.92
CA HIS A 69 -0.01 3.83 0.63
C HIS A 69 -0.33 4.37 -0.76
N PHE A 70 0.25 5.52 -1.12
CA PHE A 70 0.07 6.13 -2.42
C PHE A 70 0.55 5.20 -3.56
N ILE A 71 1.82 4.76 -3.54
CA ILE A 71 2.38 3.98 -4.67
C ILE A 71 1.68 2.63 -4.83
N TRP A 72 1.31 1.99 -3.72
CA TRP A 72 0.61 0.71 -3.74
C TRP A 72 -0.77 0.84 -4.38
N GLN A 73 -1.56 1.84 -3.96
CA GLN A 73 -2.91 2.03 -4.47
C GLN A 73 -2.94 2.58 -5.90
N ALA A 74 -1.98 3.44 -6.26
CA ALA A 74 -1.80 3.87 -7.64
C ALA A 74 -1.47 2.69 -8.57
N TYR A 75 -0.58 1.79 -8.13
CA TYR A 75 -0.26 0.58 -8.88
C TYR A 75 -1.47 -0.32 -9.10
N ILE A 76 -2.20 -0.67 -8.03
CA ILE A 76 -3.36 -1.56 -8.14
C ILE A 76 -4.45 -0.93 -9.01
N ALA A 77 -4.77 0.35 -8.79
CA ALA A 77 -5.81 1.02 -9.57
C ALA A 77 -5.44 1.13 -11.06
N GLY A 78 -4.17 1.42 -11.35
CA GLY A 78 -3.69 1.54 -12.73
C GLY A 78 -3.62 0.20 -13.48
N ARG A 79 -3.34 -0.90 -12.78
CA ARG A 79 -3.14 -2.22 -13.42
C ARG A 79 -4.36 -3.14 -13.35
N HIS A 80 -5.11 -3.09 -12.25
CA HIS A 80 -6.20 -4.01 -11.93
C HIS A 80 -7.54 -3.30 -11.72
N GLY A 81 -7.57 -1.97 -11.81
CA GLY A 81 -8.77 -1.16 -11.71
C GLY A 81 -9.06 -0.67 -10.28
N VAL A 82 -9.82 0.42 -10.21
CA VAL A 82 -10.15 1.12 -8.96
C VAL A 82 -10.93 0.24 -7.98
N ALA A 83 -11.84 -0.59 -8.48
CA ALA A 83 -12.66 -1.47 -7.64
C ALA A 83 -11.80 -2.48 -6.85
N VAL A 84 -10.82 -3.10 -7.52
CA VAL A 84 -9.87 -4.01 -6.87
C VAL A 84 -9.01 -3.26 -5.84
N ALA A 85 -8.51 -2.08 -6.20
CA ALA A 85 -7.69 -1.27 -5.31
C ALA A 85 -8.44 -0.87 -4.03
N GLN A 86 -9.69 -0.44 -4.16
CA GLN A 86 -10.56 -0.08 -3.03
C GLN A 86 -10.83 -1.28 -2.12
N ALA A 87 -11.26 -2.41 -2.67
CA ALA A 87 -11.55 -3.60 -1.87
C ALA A 87 -10.33 -4.08 -1.08
N VAL A 88 -9.15 -4.04 -1.72
CA VAL A 88 -7.87 -4.37 -1.10
C VAL A 88 -7.50 -3.40 0.02
N ALA A 89 -7.69 -2.09 -0.20
CA ALA A 89 -7.45 -1.09 0.85
C ALA A 89 -8.36 -1.33 2.06
N ASP A 90 -9.65 -1.54 1.83
CA ASP A 90 -10.62 -1.75 2.91
C ASP A 90 -10.31 -3.02 3.71
N ALA A 91 -9.95 -4.11 3.04
CA ALA A 91 -9.55 -5.35 3.70
C ALA A 91 -8.24 -5.23 4.49
N HIS A 92 -7.30 -4.41 4.01
CA HIS A 92 -6.03 -4.14 4.70
C HIS A 92 -6.23 -3.31 5.97
N GLU A 93 -7.15 -2.34 5.94
CA GLU A 93 -7.50 -1.52 7.10
C GLU A 93 -8.34 -2.31 8.13
N ALA A 94 -9.27 -3.17 7.69
CA ALA A 94 -10.09 -4.00 8.59
C ALA A 94 -9.26 -4.99 9.44
N GLY A 95 -8.04 -5.31 9.01
CA GLY A 95 -7.11 -6.15 9.76
C GLY A 95 -6.30 -5.40 10.85
N ARG A 96 -6.51 -4.09 11.05
CA ARG A 96 -5.76 -3.27 12.02
C ARG A 96 -6.67 -2.78 13.16
N ASP A 97 -6.26 -3.05 14.41
CA ASP A 97 -7.02 -2.70 15.64
C ASP A 97 -6.86 -1.23 16.11
N THR A 98 -6.24 -0.33 15.33
CA THR A 98 -5.96 1.07 15.74
C THR A 98 -6.73 2.10 14.89
N PRO A 99 -7.82 2.72 15.40
CA PRO A 99 -8.76 3.53 14.62
C PRO A 99 -8.27 4.90 14.13
N HIS A 100 -7.20 5.46 14.71
CA HIS A 100 -6.80 6.84 14.44
C HIS A 100 -5.87 6.98 13.21
N ASP A 101 -5.18 5.91 12.82
CA ASP A 101 -4.32 5.86 11.63
C ASP A 101 -5.10 5.63 10.33
N THR A 102 -6.30 5.05 10.42
CA THR A 102 -7.08 4.57 9.26
C THR A 102 -7.53 5.70 8.31
N ARG A 103 -7.88 6.89 8.81
CA ARG A 103 -8.34 7.99 7.93
C ARG A 103 -7.21 8.57 7.07
N ILE A 104 -6.00 8.66 7.61
CA ILE A 104 -4.82 9.12 6.88
C ILE A 104 -4.45 8.10 5.81
N ASP A 105 -4.42 6.82 6.18
CA ASP A 105 -4.14 5.73 5.26
C ASP A 105 -5.20 5.70 4.14
N GLN A 106 -6.49 5.85 4.48
CA GLN A 106 -7.59 5.96 3.51
C GLN A 106 -7.44 7.13 2.54
N HIS A 107 -7.09 8.33 3.03
CA HIS A 107 -6.86 9.50 2.18
C HIS A 107 -5.70 9.27 1.21
N ASN A 108 -4.54 8.84 1.72
CA ASN A 108 -3.36 8.57 0.89
C ASN A 108 -3.65 7.43 -0.12
N ASN A 109 -4.45 6.44 0.27
CA ASN A 109 -4.93 5.39 -0.61
C ASN A 109 -5.82 5.95 -1.74
N GLU A 110 -6.76 6.85 -1.42
CA GLU A 110 -7.66 7.48 -2.39
C GLU A 110 -6.90 8.32 -3.42
N VAL A 111 -5.97 9.17 -2.96
CA VAL A 111 -5.09 9.96 -3.83
C VAL A 111 -4.29 9.04 -4.76
N GLY A 112 -3.77 7.93 -4.22
CA GLY A 112 -3.10 6.89 -5.00
C GLY A 112 -4.01 6.30 -6.08
N ARG A 113 -5.21 5.85 -5.72
CA ARG A 113 -6.16 5.26 -6.67
C ARG A 113 -6.54 6.22 -7.80
N ALA A 114 -6.82 7.48 -7.45
CA ALA A 114 -7.18 8.51 -8.43
C ALA A 114 -6.04 8.72 -9.45
N TYR A 115 -4.80 8.84 -8.97
CA TYR A 115 -3.63 8.93 -9.84
C TYR A 115 -3.45 7.68 -10.70
N GLY A 116 -3.59 6.49 -10.10
CA GLY A 116 -3.48 5.21 -10.77
C GLY A 116 -4.46 5.06 -11.93
N ALA A 117 -5.73 5.38 -11.69
CA ALA A 117 -6.79 5.33 -12.70
C ALA A 117 -6.50 6.25 -13.88
N ALA A 118 -6.08 7.49 -13.59
CA ALA A 118 -5.73 8.48 -14.62
C ALA A 118 -4.49 8.09 -15.45
N ASN A 119 -3.60 7.25 -14.91
CA ASN A 119 -2.31 6.89 -15.51
C ASN A 119 -2.19 5.38 -15.84
N SER A 120 -3.31 4.68 -15.96
CA SER A 120 -3.38 3.23 -16.16
C SER A 120 -2.54 2.72 -17.33
N ALA A 121 -2.55 3.43 -18.47
CA ALA A 121 -1.76 3.06 -19.65
C ALA A 121 -0.23 3.02 -19.36
N THR A 122 0.25 3.87 -18.47
CA THR A 122 1.67 3.95 -18.10
C THR A 122 2.00 2.92 -17.02
N ILE A 123 1.17 2.82 -15.98
CA ILE A 123 1.38 1.95 -14.81
C ILE A 123 1.18 0.47 -15.16
N GLY A 124 0.28 0.15 -16.10
CA GLY A 124 -0.05 -1.22 -16.48
C GLY A 124 1.07 -1.98 -17.22
N ARG A 125 2.23 -1.35 -17.46
CA ARG A 125 3.36 -1.92 -18.21
C ARG A 125 4.55 -2.22 -17.31
N GLY A 126 5.38 -3.18 -17.70
CA GLY A 126 6.64 -3.49 -17.02
C GLY A 126 6.49 -4.30 -15.73
N SER A 127 7.59 -4.39 -14.99
CA SER A 127 7.66 -5.12 -13.72
C SER A 127 6.97 -4.35 -12.59
N ILE A 128 6.56 -5.05 -11.54
CA ILE A 128 6.01 -4.44 -10.30
C ILE A 128 6.98 -3.40 -9.75
N THR A 129 8.26 -3.76 -9.64
CA THR A 129 9.30 -2.90 -9.05
C THR A 129 9.49 -1.62 -9.83
N ASP A 130 9.60 -1.70 -11.15
CA ASP A 130 9.81 -0.51 -11.99
C ASP A 130 8.60 0.44 -11.91
N ALA A 131 7.39 -0.12 -11.96
CA ALA A 131 6.15 0.66 -11.86
C ALA A 131 6.04 1.36 -10.51
N LEU A 132 6.33 0.67 -9.40
CA LEU A 132 6.30 1.25 -8.06
C LEU A 132 7.40 2.30 -7.85
N GLN A 133 8.62 2.06 -8.37
CA GLN A 133 9.72 3.02 -8.30
C GLN A 133 9.40 4.29 -9.10
N ALA A 134 8.78 4.17 -10.27
CA ALA A 134 8.36 5.31 -11.07
C ALA A 134 7.31 6.19 -10.37
N LEU A 135 6.54 5.64 -9.43
CA LEU A 135 5.55 6.38 -8.65
C LEU A 135 6.15 7.13 -7.45
N VAL A 136 7.38 6.82 -7.03
CA VAL A 136 8.04 7.45 -5.87
C VAL A 136 8.22 8.96 -6.03
N PRO A 137 8.74 9.50 -7.16
CA PRO A 137 8.87 10.94 -7.33
C PRO A 137 7.53 11.67 -7.22
N VAL A 138 6.46 11.09 -7.80
CA VAL A 138 5.09 11.63 -7.73
C VAL A 138 4.60 11.65 -6.28
N ALA A 139 4.82 10.56 -5.53
CA ALA A 139 4.46 10.49 -4.12
C ALA A 139 5.16 11.59 -3.30
N LYS A 140 6.45 11.84 -3.57
CA LYS A 140 7.24 12.87 -2.90
C LYS A 140 6.77 14.29 -3.25
N GLU A 141 6.41 14.52 -4.51
CA GLU A 141 5.82 15.79 -4.94
C GLU A 141 4.49 16.06 -4.23
N LYS A 142 3.60 15.07 -4.20
CA LYS A 142 2.30 15.16 -3.51
C LYS A 142 2.44 15.31 -2.00
N TRP A 143 3.46 14.71 -1.41
CA TRP A 143 3.81 14.97 0.00
C TRP A 143 4.28 16.40 0.21
N ALA A 144 5.17 16.91 -0.66
CA ALA A 144 5.67 18.28 -0.56
C ALA A 144 4.59 19.36 -0.79
N SER A 145 3.49 19.01 -1.46
CA SER A 145 2.33 19.87 -1.68
C SER A 145 1.19 19.65 -0.68
N ASP A 146 1.41 18.91 0.41
CA ASP A 146 0.41 18.56 1.43
C ASP A 146 -0.83 17.80 0.89
N GLU A 147 -0.73 17.21 -0.30
CA GLU A 147 -1.79 16.35 -0.85
C GLU A 147 -1.76 14.96 -0.22
N LEU A 148 -0.57 14.45 0.12
CA LEU A 148 -0.42 13.31 1.02
C LEU A 148 -0.25 13.80 2.46
N ILE A 149 -0.98 13.19 3.38
CA ILE A 149 -1.10 13.68 4.75
C ILE A 149 -0.48 12.72 5.78
N TRP A 150 -0.09 13.28 6.92
CA TRP A 150 0.30 12.55 8.12
C TRP A 150 -0.01 13.39 9.36
N VAL A 151 -0.55 12.76 10.40
CA VAL A 151 -0.66 13.36 11.73
C VAL A 151 0.28 12.61 12.65
N LYS A 152 1.18 13.33 13.34
CA LYS A 152 2.04 12.71 14.34
C LYS A 152 1.16 12.04 15.43
N PRO A 153 1.40 10.77 15.78
CA PRO A 153 0.83 10.19 16.98
C PRO A 153 1.19 11.09 18.17
N ARG A 154 0.20 11.43 19.00
CA ARG A 154 0.42 12.19 20.24
C ARG A 154 1.02 11.31 21.31
#